data_AF-A0A7M2A4K2-F1
#
_entry.id   AF-A0A7M2A4K2-F1
#
_cell.length_a   1.000
_cell.length_b   1.000
_cell.length_c   1.000
_cell.angle_alpha   90.00
_cell.angle_beta   90.00
_cell.angle_gamma   90.00
#
_symmetry.space_group_name_H-M   'P 1'
#
loop_
_entity.id
_entity.type
_entity.pdbx_description
1 polymer ?
#
loop_
_entity_poly.entity_id
_entity_poly.type
_entity_poly.pdbx_seq_one_letter_code
_entity_poly.pdbx_strand_id
1 'polypeptide(L)'
;MKTEMDFEDLMDEAYGLPNGTAKLGMLEEAARVADVHGMEEEAYEARSEIVETATFCGYPMKALIAFSWQLGKFDQQPEQYDEETLMWSYKWILGELSSFPEVSRDKMMELLEDFGRRFKSFGYSERSYWYYRFRISMDLGDLEEAGNSYTKFRSMDRDFMSDCEACEQDEIMRYWILVGDDEKVLEAAKPILKGRMSCAEIPHLTLSEILMPLYRLGKMDEADKHQAKGYRMIKGHNDFVQSFAEQLDYLVRTNPAKGIDVLEESLVLAMDHEDPFAKMMFYARAAQLLRRWADESPGYRLRLPASFPYEGDPGDLRKLAEYFAAHAKASAEKYDQRNGNHHVSSMLSEV
;
A
#
# COMPACT_ATOMS: atom_id res chain seq x y z
N MET A 1 -13.35 -30.62 23.18
CA MET A 1 -14.03 -30.51 21.89
C MET A 1 -14.40 -29.05 21.78
N LYS A 2 -13.66 -28.24 21.00
CA LYS A 2 -14.13 -26.88 20.71
C LYS A 2 -15.40 -27.07 19.89
N THR A 3 -16.53 -26.51 20.33
CA THR A 3 -17.73 -26.44 19.51
C THR A 3 -17.34 -25.76 18.21
N GLU A 4 -17.63 -26.39 17.06
CA GLU A 4 -17.43 -25.77 15.75
C GLU A 4 -18.37 -24.56 15.70
N MET A 5 -17.81 -23.36 15.52
CA MET A 5 -18.59 -22.13 15.46
C MET A 5 -19.37 -22.10 14.15
N ASP A 6 -20.61 -21.61 14.19
CA ASP A 6 -21.37 -21.35 12.97
C ASP A 6 -21.02 -19.98 12.38
N PHE A 7 -21.68 -19.62 11.27
CA PHE A 7 -21.41 -18.37 10.56
C PHE A 7 -21.67 -17.14 11.44
N GLU A 8 -22.78 -17.11 12.17
CA GLU A 8 -23.16 -15.97 13.02
C GLU A 8 -22.15 -15.79 14.15
N ASP A 9 -21.76 -16.88 14.82
CA ASP A 9 -20.72 -16.87 15.86
C ASP A 9 -19.39 -16.29 15.33
N LEU A 10 -18.98 -16.67 14.12
CA LEU A 10 -17.71 -16.23 13.51
C LEU A 10 -17.75 -14.75 13.12
N MET A 11 -18.86 -14.29 12.54
CA MET A 11 -19.04 -12.88 12.19
C MET A 11 -19.10 -11.99 13.43
N ASP A 12 -19.83 -12.41 14.47
CA ASP A 12 -19.89 -11.68 15.74
C ASP A 12 -18.51 -11.59 16.41
N GLU A 13 -17.73 -12.68 16.41
CA GLU A 13 -16.35 -12.65 16.92
C GLU A 13 -15.46 -11.73 16.05
N ALA A 14 -15.60 -11.77 14.72
CA ALA A 14 -14.87 -10.89 13.82
C ALA A 14 -15.16 -9.40 14.07
N TYR A 15 -16.43 -9.03 14.26
CA TYR A 15 -16.83 -7.65 14.57
C TYR A 15 -16.36 -7.18 15.96
N GLY A 16 -16.16 -8.11 16.90
CA GLY A 16 -15.57 -7.83 18.21
C GLY A 16 -14.06 -7.59 18.21
N LEU A 17 -13.36 -7.94 17.12
CA LEU A 17 -11.91 -7.84 17.01
C LEU A 17 -11.47 -6.51 16.36
N PRO A 18 -10.30 -5.96 16.74
CA PRO A 18 -9.69 -4.89 15.97
C PRO A 18 -9.31 -5.37 14.56
N ASN A 19 -9.36 -4.47 13.58
CA ASN A 19 -8.90 -4.76 12.22
C ASN A 19 -7.44 -5.28 12.24
N GLY A 20 -7.20 -6.38 11.51
CA GLY A 20 -5.91 -7.06 11.46
C GLY A 20 -6.05 -8.56 11.19
N THR A 21 -4.95 -9.30 11.37
CA THR A 21 -4.86 -10.74 11.07
C THR A 21 -5.89 -11.60 11.79
N ALA A 22 -6.19 -11.28 13.06
CA ALA A 22 -7.15 -12.04 13.86
C ALA A 22 -8.57 -11.91 13.29
N LYS A 23 -9.02 -10.68 13.00
CA LYS A 23 -10.31 -10.42 12.35
C LYS A 23 -10.37 -11.11 10.98
N LEU A 24 -9.33 -10.96 10.16
CA LEU A 24 -9.26 -11.60 8.84
C LEU A 24 -9.38 -13.13 8.92
N GLY A 25 -8.71 -13.77 9.88
CA GLY A 25 -8.81 -15.21 10.07
C GLY A 25 -10.23 -15.68 10.41
N MET A 26 -10.97 -14.90 11.20
CA MET A 26 -12.38 -15.19 11.50
C MET A 26 -13.28 -15.02 10.29
N LEU A 27 -13.08 -13.95 9.51
CA LEU A 27 -13.85 -13.69 8.30
C LEU A 27 -13.59 -14.75 7.21
N GLU A 28 -12.34 -15.18 7.04
CA GLU A 28 -11.99 -16.26 6.11
C GLU A 28 -12.65 -17.58 6.50
N GLU A 29 -12.73 -17.88 7.80
CA GLU A 29 -13.43 -19.05 8.31
C GLU A 29 -14.96 -18.92 8.13
N ALA A 30 -15.54 -17.73 8.37
CA ALA A 30 -16.95 -17.46 8.13
C ALA A 30 -17.32 -17.70 6.65
N ALA A 31 -16.53 -17.15 5.73
CA ALA A 31 -16.68 -17.38 4.30
C ALA A 31 -16.57 -18.86 3.93
N ARG A 32 -15.64 -19.60 4.54
CA ARG A 32 -15.49 -21.05 4.33
C ARG A 32 -16.71 -21.84 4.82
N VAL A 33 -17.23 -21.52 6.01
CA VAL A 33 -18.43 -22.15 6.57
C VAL A 33 -19.63 -21.88 5.66
N ALA A 34 -19.82 -20.63 5.24
CA ALA A 34 -20.89 -20.25 4.32
C ALA A 34 -20.82 -21.03 2.99
N ASP A 35 -19.63 -21.13 2.38
CA ASP A 35 -19.41 -21.90 1.15
C ASP A 35 -19.77 -23.39 1.31
N VAL A 36 -19.34 -24.03 2.40
CA VAL A 36 -19.57 -25.46 2.65
C VAL A 36 -21.06 -25.78 2.80
N HIS A 37 -21.83 -24.84 3.32
CA HIS A 37 -23.26 -24.99 3.57
C HIS A 37 -24.16 -24.41 2.46
N GLY A 38 -23.58 -23.80 1.42
CA GLY A 38 -24.32 -23.19 0.32
C GLY A 38 -25.07 -21.92 0.71
N MET A 39 -24.57 -21.20 1.71
CA MET A 39 -25.11 -19.93 2.22
C MET A 39 -24.51 -18.77 1.40
N GLU A 40 -25.08 -18.50 0.22
CA GLU A 40 -24.45 -17.59 -0.76
C GLU A 40 -24.47 -16.11 -0.34
N GLU A 41 -25.53 -15.64 0.32
CA GLU A 41 -25.65 -14.24 0.80
C GLU A 41 -24.62 -13.98 1.91
N GLU A 42 -24.52 -14.91 2.86
CA GLU A 42 -23.56 -14.92 3.97
C GLU A 42 -22.11 -15.00 3.45
N ALA A 43 -21.87 -15.82 2.43
CA ALA A 43 -20.57 -15.91 1.76
C ALA A 43 -20.17 -14.60 1.08
N TYR A 44 -21.14 -13.82 0.60
CA TYR A 44 -20.93 -12.49 0.02
C TYR A 44 -20.65 -11.45 1.10
N GLU A 45 -21.43 -11.45 2.18
CA GLU A 45 -21.26 -10.57 3.34
C GLU A 45 -19.85 -10.71 3.95
N ALA A 46 -19.44 -11.93 4.30
CA ALA A 46 -18.12 -12.17 4.87
C ALA A 46 -17.00 -11.71 3.93
N ARG A 47 -17.14 -11.91 2.62
CA ARG A 47 -16.15 -11.46 1.63
C ARG A 47 -16.12 -9.94 1.47
N SER A 48 -17.25 -9.25 1.64
CA SER A 48 -17.29 -7.79 1.69
C SER A 48 -16.44 -7.25 2.84
N GLU A 49 -16.61 -7.83 4.03
CA GLU A 49 -15.79 -7.50 5.21
C GLU A 49 -14.32 -7.87 5.04
N ILE A 50 -14.02 -8.97 4.34
CA ILE A 50 -12.63 -9.32 3.99
C ILE A 50 -12.04 -8.25 3.11
N VAL A 51 -12.73 -7.78 2.06
CA VAL A 51 -12.19 -6.75 1.17
C VAL A 51 -11.85 -5.49 1.96
N GLU A 52 -12.78 -4.96 2.74
CA GLU A 52 -12.53 -3.76 3.55
C GLU A 52 -11.38 -3.97 4.55
N THR A 53 -11.45 -5.04 5.34
CA THR A 53 -10.44 -5.29 6.38
C THR A 53 -9.06 -5.55 5.78
N ALA A 54 -8.99 -6.29 4.67
CA ALA A 54 -7.73 -6.68 4.04
C ALA A 54 -7.04 -5.50 3.35
N THR A 55 -7.81 -4.63 2.67
CA THR A 55 -7.30 -3.39 2.07
C THR A 55 -6.62 -2.52 3.13
N PHE A 56 -7.31 -2.24 4.24
CA PHE A 56 -6.79 -1.32 5.26
C PHE A 56 -5.90 -1.97 6.33
N CYS A 57 -5.40 -3.18 6.09
CA CYS A 57 -4.48 -3.88 7.00
C CYS A 57 -3.25 -4.48 6.29
N GLY A 58 -3.03 -4.16 5.01
CA GLY A 58 -1.86 -4.64 4.25
C GLY A 58 -1.98 -6.09 3.78
N TYR A 59 -3.19 -6.52 3.39
CA TYR A 59 -3.46 -7.83 2.79
C TYR A 59 -4.11 -7.72 1.39
N PRO A 60 -3.48 -6.99 0.43
CA PRO A 60 -4.10 -6.70 -0.86
C PRO A 60 -4.40 -7.96 -1.69
N MET A 61 -3.68 -9.07 -1.50
CA MET A 61 -3.97 -10.32 -2.22
C MET A 61 -5.27 -10.94 -1.73
N LYS A 62 -5.50 -10.95 -0.41
CA LYS A 62 -6.78 -11.42 0.16
C LYS A 62 -7.95 -10.56 -0.30
N ALA A 63 -7.78 -9.24 -0.32
CA ALA A 63 -8.79 -8.31 -0.84
C ALA A 63 -9.12 -8.63 -2.31
N LEU A 64 -8.09 -8.78 -3.16
CA LEU A 64 -8.27 -9.08 -4.58
C LEU A 64 -9.03 -10.41 -4.82
N ILE A 65 -8.71 -11.45 -4.05
CA ILE A 65 -9.37 -12.77 -4.17
C ILE A 65 -10.84 -12.68 -3.76
N ALA A 66 -11.13 -12.05 -2.61
CA ALA A 66 -12.49 -11.89 -2.11
C ALA A 66 -13.34 -11.06 -3.08
N PHE A 67 -12.81 -9.92 -3.54
CA PHE A 67 -13.49 -9.06 -4.50
C PHE A 67 -13.73 -9.76 -5.84
N SER A 68 -12.76 -10.50 -6.37
CA SER A 68 -12.93 -11.21 -7.65
C SER A 68 -14.09 -12.20 -7.61
N TRP A 69 -14.30 -12.85 -6.46
CA TRP A 69 -15.46 -13.72 -6.24
C TRP A 69 -16.77 -12.91 -6.19
N GLN A 70 -16.79 -11.80 -5.43
CA GLN A 70 -17.97 -10.94 -5.30
C GLN A 70 -18.39 -10.33 -6.64
N LEU A 71 -17.44 -9.85 -7.45
CA LEU A 71 -17.70 -9.31 -8.78
C LEU A 71 -18.34 -10.38 -9.68
N GLY A 72 -17.82 -11.61 -9.65
CA GLY A 72 -18.38 -12.73 -10.40
C GLY A 72 -19.80 -13.11 -9.97
N LYS A 73 -20.12 -13.01 -8.68
CA LYS A 73 -21.49 -13.23 -8.16
C LYS A 73 -22.44 -12.10 -8.52
N PHE A 74 -21.99 -10.86 -8.38
CA PHE A 74 -22.75 -9.69 -8.80
C PHE A 74 -23.10 -9.75 -10.30
N ASP A 75 -22.16 -10.15 -11.16
CA ASP A 75 -22.40 -10.26 -12.60
C ASP A 75 -23.43 -11.33 -12.97
N GLN A 76 -23.60 -12.36 -12.14
CA GLN A 76 -24.61 -13.40 -12.33
C GLN A 76 -26.00 -12.96 -11.86
N GLN A 77 -26.06 -12.23 -10.73
CA GLN A 77 -27.31 -11.89 -10.04
C GLN A 77 -27.24 -10.46 -9.46
N PRO A 78 -27.18 -9.41 -10.31
CA PRO A 78 -26.94 -8.05 -9.85
C PRO A 78 -28.06 -7.48 -8.97
N GLU A 79 -29.28 -8.01 -9.08
CA GLU A 79 -30.43 -7.58 -8.27
C GLU A 79 -30.38 -8.07 -6.81
N GLN A 80 -29.48 -9.01 -6.48
CA GLN A 80 -29.38 -9.59 -5.13
C GLN A 80 -28.38 -8.87 -4.23
N TYR A 81 -27.45 -8.11 -4.81
CA TYR A 81 -26.31 -7.55 -4.09
C TYR A 81 -26.30 -6.03 -4.24
N ASP A 82 -25.85 -5.34 -3.20
CA ASP A 82 -25.75 -3.89 -3.18
C ASP A 82 -24.64 -3.39 -4.13
N GLU A 83 -25.01 -2.61 -5.13
CA GLU A 83 -24.03 -2.10 -6.10
C GLU A 83 -23.06 -1.10 -5.46
N GLU A 84 -23.52 -0.31 -4.47
CA GLU A 84 -22.70 0.72 -3.84
C GLU A 84 -21.49 0.09 -3.14
N THR A 85 -21.73 -0.92 -2.31
CA THR A 85 -20.70 -1.68 -1.59
C THR A 85 -19.69 -2.34 -2.54
N LEU A 86 -20.17 -2.95 -3.62
CA LEU A 86 -19.29 -3.52 -4.64
C LEU A 86 -18.44 -2.44 -5.31
N MET A 87 -19.02 -1.29 -5.65
CA MET A 87 -18.32 -0.22 -6.33
C MET A 87 -17.28 0.48 -5.42
N TRP A 88 -17.51 0.52 -4.11
CA TRP A 88 -16.47 0.89 -3.13
C TRP A 88 -15.31 -0.10 -3.12
N SER A 89 -15.61 -1.39 -3.03
CA SER A 89 -14.63 -2.46 -3.09
C SER A 89 -13.81 -2.40 -4.39
N TYR A 90 -14.45 -2.15 -5.53
CA TYR A 90 -13.79 -2.07 -6.82
C TYR A 90 -12.78 -0.90 -6.86
N LYS A 91 -13.12 0.27 -6.29
CA LYS A 91 -12.18 1.39 -6.17
C LYS A 91 -10.92 0.97 -5.41
N TRP A 92 -11.07 0.36 -4.23
CA TRP A 92 -9.93 -0.08 -3.44
C TRP A 92 -9.07 -1.08 -4.19
N ILE A 93 -9.68 -2.06 -4.86
CA ILE A 93 -8.94 -3.02 -5.68
C ILE A 93 -8.17 -2.34 -6.81
N LEU A 94 -8.78 -1.39 -7.54
CA LEU A 94 -8.07 -0.64 -8.58
C LEU A 94 -6.82 0.08 -8.05
N GLY A 95 -6.86 0.55 -6.80
CA GLY A 95 -5.71 1.16 -6.12
C GLY A 95 -4.57 0.19 -5.81
N GLU A 96 -4.86 -1.11 -5.70
CA GLU A 96 -3.90 -2.15 -5.29
C GLU A 96 -3.38 -3.00 -6.46
N LEU A 97 -3.99 -2.93 -7.65
CA LEU A 97 -3.58 -3.79 -8.77
C LEU A 97 -2.11 -3.58 -9.17
N SER A 98 -1.63 -2.34 -9.08
CA SER A 98 -0.27 -1.97 -9.46
C SER A 98 0.79 -2.54 -8.50
N SER A 99 0.39 -2.95 -7.30
CA SER A 99 1.22 -3.67 -6.33
C SER A 99 1.68 -5.02 -6.87
N PHE A 100 0.96 -5.65 -7.80
CA PHE A 100 1.29 -6.98 -8.32
C PHE A 100 1.94 -6.92 -9.72
N PRO A 101 3.19 -7.39 -9.90
CA PRO A 101 3.83 -7.39 -11.21
C PRO A 101 3.21 -8.42 -12.18
N GLU A 102 2.50 -9.42 -11.67
CA GLU A 102 1.79 -10.45 -12.46
C GLU A 102 0.53 -9.91 -13.15
N VAL A 103 -0.08 -8.84 -12.63
CA VAL A 103 -1.24 -8.20 -13.25
C VAL A 103 -0.72 -7.32 -14.39
N SER A 104 -1.07 -7.66 -15.64
CA SER A 104 -0.58 -6.91 -16.80
C SER A 104 -1.14 -5.48 -16.86
N ARG A 105 -0.40 -4.59 -17.51
CA ARG A 105 -0.85 -3.24 -17.86
C ARG A 105 -2.22 -3.24 -18.54
N ASP A 106 -2.39 -4.08 -19.55
CA ASP A 106 -3.65 -4.19 -20.29
C ASP A 106 -4.80 -4.63 -19.38
N LYS A 107 -4.56 -5.55 -18.44
CA LYS A 107 -5.59 -5.99 -17.50
C LYS A 107 -6.00 -4.89 -16.53
N MET A 108 -5.06 -4.09 -16.04
CA MET A 108 -5.38 -2.92 -15.20
C MET A 108 -6.26 -1.91 -15.95
N MET A 109 -5.92 -1.62 -17.20
CA MET A 109 -6.72 -0.70 -18.03
C MET A 109 -8.09 -1.29 -18.37
N GLU A 110 -8.18 -2.59 -18.67
CA GLU A 110 -9.46 -3.29 -18.88
C GLU A 110 -10.38 -3.18 -17.66
N LEU A 111 -9.85 -3.41 -16.46
CA LEU A 111 -10.61 -3.30 -15.21
C LEU A 111 -11.02 -1.85 -14.91
N LEU A 112 -10.16 -0.87 -15.22
CA LEU A 112 -10.50 0.55 -15.08
C LEU A 112 -11.63 0.97 -16.05
N GLU A 113 -11.62 0.47 -17.28
CA GLU A 113 -12.70 0.71 -18.26
C GLU A 113 -14.01 0.00 -17.87
N ASP A 114 -13.93 -1.22 -17.33
CA ASP A 114 -15.10 -1.91 -16.78
C ASP A 114 -15.71 -1.14 -15.59
N PHE A 115 -14.87 -0.73 -14.66
CA PHE A 115 -15.23 0.15 -13.55
C PHE A 115 -15.93 1.43 -14.03
N GLY A 116 -15.35 2.13 -15.01
CA GLY A 116 -15.93 3.35 -15.56
C GLY A 116 -17.31 3.13 -16.20
N ARG A 117 -17.48 2.02 -16.94
CA ARG A 117 -18.79 1.65 -17.50
C ARG A 117 -19.84 1.38 -16.42
N ARG A 118 -19.46 0.68 -15.35
CA ARG A 118 -20.35 0.38 -14.21
C ARG A 118 -20.73 1.65 -13.44
N PHE A 119 -19.75 2.48 -13.08
CA PHE A 119 -19.96 3.78 -12.42
C PHE A 119 -21.00 4.62 -13.16
N LYS A 120 -20.83 4.73 -14.48
CA LYS A 120 -21.76 5.45 -15.33
C LYS A 120 -23.15 4.83 -15.36
N SER A 121 -23.25 3.50 -15.42
CA SER A 121 -24.54 2.80 -15.45
C SER A 121 -25.35 2.97 -14.17
N PHE A 122 -24.68 3.11 -13.02
CA PHE A 122 -25.31 3.40 -11.73
C PHE A 122 -25.54 4.90 -11.46
N GLY A 123 -25.15 5.76 -12.40
CA GLY A 123 -25.38 7.21 -12.31
C GLY A 123 -24.37 7.96 -11.44
N TYR A 124 -23.24 7.34 -11.10
CA TYR A 124 -22.16 7.99 -10.36
C TYR A 124 -21.32 8.91 -11.27
N SER A 125 -20.58 9.83 -10.64
CA SER A 125 -19.70 10.76 -11.34
C SER A 125 -18.53 10.01 -12.01
N GLU A 126 -18.19 10.38 -13.24
CA GLU A 126 -16.97 9.89 -13.92
C GLU A 126 -15.68 10.38 -13.23
N ARG A 127 -15.79 11.24 -12.20
CA ARG A 127 -14.66 11.75 -11.43
C ARG A 127 -13.79 10.63 -10.85
N SER A 128 -14.40 9.61 -10.23
CA SER A 128 -13.65 8.51 -9.62
C SER A 128 -12.89 7.69 -10.67
N TYR A 129 -13.45 7.52 -11.88
CA TYR A 129 -12.72 6.91 -12.99
C TYR A 129 -11.44 7.69 -13.34
N TRP A 130 -11.52 9.02 -13.47
CA TRP A 130 -10.34 9.84 -13.75
C TRP A 130 -9.34 9.87 -12.60
N TYR A 131 -9.81 9.80 -11.35
CA TYR A 131 -8.94 9.68 -10.18
C TYR A 131 -8.16 8.35 -10.17
N TYR A 132 -8.80 7.22 -10.42
CA TYR A 132 -8.11 5.93 -10.50
C TYR A 132 -7.21 5.82 -11.73
N ARG A 133 -7.58 6.45 -12.85
CA ARG A 133 -6.68 6.59 -14.01
C ARG A 133 -5.41 7.37 -13.68
N PHE A 134 -5.55 8.44 -12.89
CA PHE A 134 -4.43 9.21 -12.36
C PHE A 134 -3.50 8.36 -11.48
N ARG A 135 -4.04 7.63 -10.50
CA ARG A 135 -3.26 6.74 -9.62
C ARG A 135 -2.53 5.65 -10.39
N ILE A 136 -3.25 4.89 -11.22
CA ILE A 136 -2.66 3.81 -12.03
C ILE A 136 -1.57 4.35 -12.96
N SER A 137 -1.77 5.53 -13.56
CA SER A 137 -0.76 6.14 -14.43
C SER A 137 0.50 6.56 -13.66
N MET A 138 0.38 7.02 -12.41
CA MET A 138 1.54 7.25 -11.55
C MET A 138 2.32 5.95 -11.29
N ASP A 139 1.63 4.88 -10.91
CA ASP A 139 2.29 3.60 -10.59
C ASP A 139 2.93 2.92 -11.81
N LEU A 140 2.39 3.16 -13.00
CA LEU A 140 2.96 2.71 -14.26
C LEU A 140 4.14 3.59 -14.73
N GLY A 141 4.34 4.76 -14.13
CA GLY A 141 5.36 5.73 -14.53
C GLY A 141 4.96 6.62 -15.70
N ASP A 142 3.68 6.66 -16.06
CA ASP A 142 3.13 7.46 -17.15
C ASP A 142 2.81 8.90 -16.68
N LEU A 143 3.88 9.63 -16.36
CA LEU A 143 3.94 11.04 -15.90
C LEU A 143 2.88 11.96 -16.51
N GLU A 144 2.88 11.98 -17.83
CA GLU A 144 2.05 12.85 -18.65
C GLU A 144 0.56 12.48 -18.56
N GLU A 145 0.24 11.18 -18.61
CA GLU A 145 -1.13 10.71 -18.52
C GLU A 145 -1.70 10.90 -17.11
N ALA A 146 -0.86 10.76 -16.07
CA ALA A 146 -1.23 11.12 -14.72
C ALA A 146 -1.60 12.61 -14.65
N GLY A 147 -0.79 13.52 -15.20
CA GLY A 147 -1.08 14.95 -15.23
C GLY A 147 -2.39 15.31 -16.00
N ASN A 148 -2.64 14.63 -17.12
CA ASN A 148 -3.87 14.79 -17.89
C ASN A 148 -5.10 14.34 -17.09
N SER A 149 -5.01 13.17 -16.44
CA SER A 149 -6.07 12.61 -15.61
C SER A 149 -6.32 13.44 -14.34
N TYR A 150 -5.24 13.96 -13.74
CA TYR A 150 -5.28 14.90 -12.63
C TYR A 150 -6.11 16.14 -12.97
N THR A 151 -5.83 16.75 -14.12
CA THR A 151 -6.58 17.92 -14.60
C THR A 151 -8.07 17.62 -14.76
N LYS A 152 -8.40 16.43 -15.29
CA LYS A 152 -9.80 16.00 -15.50
C LYS A 152 -10.53 15.79 -14.18
N PHE A 153 -10.02 14.95 -13.28
CA PHE A 153 -10.75 14.65 -12.03
C PHE A 153 -10.88 15.89 -11.13
N ARG A 154 -9.90 16.80 -11.14
CA ARG A 154 -9.96 18.07 -10.38
C ARG A 154 -10.99 19.06 -10.93
N SER A 155 -11.36 18.93 -12.20
CA SER A 155 -12.38 19.77 -12.84
C SER A 155 -13.81 19.29 -12.61
N MET A 156 -13.98 18.10 -12.02
CA MET A 156 -15.28 17.47 -11.79
C MET A 156 -15.70 17.60 -10.33
N ASP A 157 -17.01 17.72 -10.12
CA ASP A 157 -17.59 17.77 -8.78
C ASP A 157 -17.45 16.43 -8.06
N ARG A 158 -17.20 16.51 -6.75
CA ARG A 158 -17.20 15.35 -5.86
C ARG A 158 -18.63 14.86 -5.67
N ASP A 159 -18.78 13.55 -5.59
CA ASP A 159 -20.00 12.85 -5.19
C ASP A 159 -19.72 11.99 -3.96
N PHE A 160 -20.73 11.24 -3.50
CA PHE A 160 -20.56 10.37 -2.34
C PHE A 160 -19.61 9.19 -2.64
N MET A 161 -19.41 8.82 -3.91
CA MET A 161 -18.46 7.81 -4.36
C MET A 161 -17.04 8.35 -4.59
N SER A 162 -16.77 9.59 -4.20
CA SER A 162 -15.42 10.15 -4.20
C SER A 162 -14.66 9.71 -2.96
N ASP A 163 -13.36 9.43 -3.11
CA ASP A 163 -12.53 9.01 -1.99
C ASP A 163 -12.35 10.16 -0.98
N CYS A 164 -11.88 9.80 0.21
CA CYS A 164 -11.72 10.75 1.30
C CYS A 164 -10.82 11.94 0.87
N GLU A 165 -11.17 13.17 1.26
CA GLU A 165 -10.42 14.36 0.80
C GLU A 165 -8.94 14.32 1.20
N ALA A 166 -8.65 13.75 2.37
CA ALA A 166 -7.28 13.57 2.86
C ALA A 166 -6.49 12.59 1.98
N CYS A 167 -7.12 11.49 1.58
CA CYS A 167 -6.56 10.43 0.75
C CYS A 167 -6.23 10.97 -0.66
N GLU A 168 -7.18 11.66 -1.29
CA GLU A 168 -6.94 12.27 -2.60
C GLU A 168 -5.87 13.36 -2.55
N GLN A 169 -5.81 14.14 -1.45
CA GLN A 169 -4.80 15.18 -1.28
C GLN A 169 -3.39 14.61 -1.12
N ASP A 170 -3.26 13.45 -0.48
CA ASP A 170 -2.01 12.69 -0.34
C ASP A 170 -1.55 12.14 -1.69
N GLU A 171 -2.44 11.54 -2.49
CA GLU A 171 -2.10 11.09 -3.86
C GLU A 171 -1.70 12.25 -4.79
N ILE A 172 -2.32 13.43 -4.63
CA ILE A 172 -1.88 14.64 -5.34
C ILE A 172 -0.48 15.06 -4.90
N MET A 173 -0.15 14.92 -3.61
CA MET A 173 1.20 15.17 -3.12
C MET A 173 2.20 14.17 -3.71
N ARG A 174 1.86 12.87 -3.73
CA ARG A 174 2.64 11.80 -4.33
C ARG A 174 2.96 12.04 -5.81
N TYR A 175 2.01 12.57 -6.58
CA TYR A 175 2.29 13.02 -7.96
C TYR A 175 3.43 14.03 -8.04
N TRP A 176 3.45 15.02 -7.16
CA TRP A 176 4.54 16.02 -7.14
C TRP A 176 5.87 15.43 -6.69
N ILE A 177 5.86 14.40 -5.83
CA ILE A 177 7.07 13.62 -5.49
C ILE A 177 7.62 12.96 -6.75
N LEU A 178 6.76 12.29 -7.54
CA LEU A 178 7.17 11.60 -8.76
C LEU A 178 7.62 12.54 -9.88
N VAL A 179 7.02 13.74 -9.96
CA VAL A 179 7.46 14.82 -10.87
C VAL A 179 8.77 15.46 -10.42
N GLY A 180 9.12 15.35 -9.13
CA GLY A 180 10.34 15.92 -8.54
C GLY A 180 10.24 17.41 -8.17
N ASP A 181 9.03 17.89 -7.86
CA ASP A 181 8.77 19.29 -7.46
C ASP A 181 8.55 19.37 -5.94
N ASP A 182 9.65 19.43 -5.18
CA ASP A 182 9.63 19.37 -3.71
C ASP A 182 8.85 20.53 -3.07
N GLU A 183 8.86 21.73 -3.67
CA GLU A 183 8.05 22.85 -3.19
C GLU A 183 6.56 22.56 -3.30
N LYS A 184 6.10 22.01 -4.42
CA LYS A 184 4.69 21.62 -4.58
C LYS A 184 4.29 20.45 -3.70
N VAL A 185 5.21 19.53 -3.41
CA VAL A 185 4.98 18.49 -2.40
C VAL A 185 4.59 19.12 -1.06
N LEU A 186 5.38 20.07 -0.57
CA LEU A 186 5.08 20.73 0.71
C LEU A 186 3.84 21.63 0.64
N GLU A 187 3.53 22.21 -0.51
CA GLU A 187 2.29 22.95 -0.71
C GLU A 187 1.07 22.04 -0.59
N ALA A 188 1.09 20.89 -1.28
CA ALA A 188 0.04 19.88 -1.27
C ALA A 188 -0.12 19.23 0.12
N ALA A 189 0.98 18.97 0.84
CA ALA A 189 0.96 18.39 2.19
C ALA A 189 0.39 19.35 3.25
N LYS A 190 0.44 20.66 3.02
CA LYS A 190 0.18 21.69 4.03
C LYS A 190 -1.17 21.57 4.77
N PRO A 191 -2.31 21.24 4.13
CA PRO A 191 -3.57 21.04 4.84
C PRO A 191 -3.50 19.86 5.83
N ILE A 192 -2.87 18.76 5.41
CA ILE A 192 -2.68 17.55 6.22
C ILE A 192 -1.76 17.84 7.41
N LEU A 193 -0.61 18.48 7.17
CA LEU A 193 0.36 18.81 8.23
C LEU A 193 -0.20 19.81 9.26
N LYS A 194 -1.17 20.63 8.86
CA LYS A 194 -1.91 21.53 9.75
C LYS A 194 -3.10 20.88 10.46
N GLY A 195 -3.34 19.58 10.24
CA GLY A 195 -4.45 18.83 10.82
C GLY A 195 -5.83 19.27 10.31
N ARG A 196 -5.90 19.88 9.12
CA ARG A 196 -7.18 20.26 8.47
C ARG A 196 -7.78 19.12 7.66
N MET A 197 -6.97 18.11 7.35
CA MET A 197 -7.36 16.89 6.63
C MET A 197 -6.71 15.69 7.34
N SER A 198 -7.51 14.67 7.63
CA SER A 198 -7.07 13.42 8.24
C SER A 198 -8.10 12.31 8.01
N CYS A 199 -7.66 11.07 7.99
CA CYS A 199 -8.49 9.86 8.03
C CYS A 199 -7.75 8.77 8.82
N ALA A 200 -8.13 7.49 8.65
CA ALA A 200 -7.43 6.38 9.28
C ALA A 200 -5.95 6.30 8.83
N GLU A 201 -5.68 6.50 7.54
CA GLU A 201 -4.34 6.38 6.96
C GLU A 201 -3.59 7.73 6.90
N ILE A 202 -4.30 8.86 6.81
CA ILE A 202 -3.69 10.19 6.71
C ILE A 202 -3.76 10.88 8.07
N PRO A 203 -2.62 11.25 8.70
CA PRO A 203 -1.35 11.61 8.07
C PRO A 203 -0.23 10.55 8.18
N HIS A 204 -0.53 9.28 8.47
CA HIS A 204 0.48 8.24 8.66
C HIS A 204 1.42 8.13 7.45
N LEU A 205 0.83 8.02 6.24
CA LEU A 205 1.55 7.98 4.95
C LEU A 205 2.28 9.30 4.67
N THR A 206 1.55 10.42 4.70
CA THR A 206 2.09 11.75 4.39
C THR A 206 3.37 12.08 5.17
N LEU A 207 3.45 11.67 6.45
CA LEU A 207 4.57 11.99 7.32
C LEU A 207 5.88 11.28 6.92
N SER A 208 5.82 10.12 6.27
CA SER A 208 7.00 9.42 5.76
C SER A 208 7.38 9.92 4.35
N GLU A 209 6.39 10.19 3.51
CA GLU A 209 6.61 10.62 2.12
C GLU A 209 7.29 12.00 2.01
N ILE A 210 7.01 12.93 2.92
CA ILE A 210 7.60 14.29 2.88
C ILE A 210 9.04 14.38 3.39
N LEU A 211 9.59 13.31 3.98
CA LEU A 211 10.90 13.38 4.64
C LEU A 211 12.02 13.75 3.68
N MET A 212 12.06 13.10 2.51
CA MET A 212 13.06 13.37 1.50
C MET A 212 12.87 14.72 0.78
N PRO A 213 11.65 15.15 0.43
CA PRO A 213 11.39 16.53 0.01
C PRO A 213 11.88 17.58 1.01
N LEU A 214 11.60 17.41 2.32
CA LEU A 214 12.11 18.32 3.36
C LEU A 214 13.64 18.30 3.43
N TYR A 215 14.25 17.11 3.34
CA TYR A 215 15.71 16.96 3.31
C TYR A 215 16.35 17.71 2.14
N ARG A 216 15.83 17.54 0.92
CA ARG A 216 16.35 18.20 -0.30
C ARG A 216 16.19 19.72 -0.26
N LEU A 217 15.14 20.23 0.39
CA LEU A 217 14.93 21.66 0.64
C LEU A 217 15.73 22.20 1.85
N GLY A 218 16.55 21.38 2.50
CA GLY A 218 17.38 21.79 3.65
C GLY A 218 16.60 22.01 4.95
N LYS A 219 15.36 21.53 5.05
CA LYS A 219 14.46 21.70 6.21
C LYS A 219 14.59 20.55 7.22
N MET A 220 15.81 20.24 7.63
CA MET A 220 16.13 19.06 8.44
C MET A 220 15.39 19.04 9.80
N ASP A 221 15.32 20.18 10.49
CA ASP A 221 14.61 20.28 11.79
C ASP A 221 13.11 19.94 11.69
N GLU A 222 12.50 20.20 10.54
CA GLU A 222 11.10 19.84 10.26
C GLU A 222 11.00 18.36 9.90
N ALA A 223 11.90 17.87 9.04
CA ALA A 223 11.98 16.45 8.67
C ALA A 223 12.16 15.54 9.89
N ASP A 224 13.05 15.87 10.83
CA ASP A 224 13.28 15.07 12.04
C ASP A 224 12.05 14.96 12.95
N LYS A 225 11.26 16.04 13.03
CA LYS A 225 9.98 16.03 13.78
C LYS A 225 8.96 15.12 13.11
N HIS A 226 8.85 15.20 11.79
CA HIS A 226 7.93 14.35 11.02
C HIS A 226 8.37 12.89 11.02
N GLN A 227 9.68 12.62 10.93
CA GLN A 227 10.27 11.29 11.05
C GLN A 227 9.88 10.65 12.38
N ALA A 228 10.13 11.32 13.50
CA ALA A 228 9.83 10.78 14.83
C ALA A 228 8.32 10.68 15.13
N LYS A 229 7.50 11.57 14.58
CA LYS A 229 6.04 11.50 14.71
C LYS A 229 5.48 10.37 13.85
N GLY A 230 5.82 10.34 12.56
CA GLY A 230 5.37 9.34 11.58
C GLY A 230 5.73 7.93 12.02
N TYR A 231 6.99 7.69 12.39
CA TYR A 231 7.42 6.37 12.85
C TYR A 231 6.60 5.86 14.05
N ARG A 232 6.29 6.72 15.03
CA ARG A 232 5.46 6.31 16.18
C ARG A 232 4.04 5.94 15.80
N MET A 233 3.51 6.51 14.71
CA MET A 233 2.16 6.25 14.25
C MET A 233 2.08 4.95 13.45
N ILE A 234 3.12 4.59 12.71
CA ILE A 234 3.14 3.38 11.87
C ILE A 234 3.78 2.16 12.54
N LYS A 235 4.51 2.32 13.64
CA LYS A 235 5.25 1.23 14.29
C LYS A 235 4.30 0.08 14.69
N GLY A 236 4.60 -1.12 14.19
CA GLY A 236 3.85 -2.34 14.50
C GLY A 236 2.61 -2.57 13.63
N HIS A 237 2.37 -1.71 12.64
CA HIS A 237 1.22 -1.78 11.74
C HIS A 237 1.67 -2.30 10.36
N ASN A 238 0.94 -3.27 9.83
CA ASN A 238 1.34 -4.04 8.64
C ASN A 238 1.10 -3.27 7.33
N ASP A 239 0.05 -2.47 7.26
CA ASP A 239 -0.33 -1.56 6.16
C ASP A 239 0.74 -0.52 5.77
N PHE A 240 1.73 -0.26 6.63
CA PHE A 240 2.73 0.80 6.42
C PHE A 240 4.14 0.31 6.05
N VAL A 241 4.28 -0.88 5.44
CA VAL A 241 5.61 -1.41 5.06
C VAL A 241 6.37 -0.47 4.13
N GLN A 242 5.69 0.15 3.16
CA GLN A 242 6.32 1.14 2.29
C GLN A 242 6.77 2.40 3.07
N SER A 243 5.97 2.86 4.03
CA SER A 243 6.34 3.99 4.88
C SER A 243 7.60 3.71 5.70
N PHE A 244 7.83 2.45 6.14
CA PHE A 244 9.13 2.11 6.75
C PHE A 244 10.28 2.26 5.75
N ALA A 245 10.11 1.93 4.46
CA ALA A 245 11.13 2.17 3.45
C ALA A 245 11.47 3.66 3.33
N GLU A 246 10.48 4.54 3.34
CA GLU A 246 10.67 6.00 3.31
C GLU A 246 11.38 6.53 4.56
N GLN A 247 11.05 5.98 5.74
CA GLN A 247 11.79 6.26 6.99
C GLN A 247 13.26 5.83 6.86
N LEU A 248 13.53 4.64 6.32
CA LEU A 248 14.88 4.13 6.11
C LEU A 248 15.67 4.99 5.10
N ASP A 249 15.03 5.47 4.03
CA ASP A 249 15.67 6.34 3.04
C ASP A 249 16.11 7.69 3.64
N TYR A 250 15.30 8.26 4.53
CA TYR A 250 15.70 9.44 5.28
C TYR A 250 16.82 9.12 6.28
N LEU A 251 16.65 8.07 7.09
CA LEU A 251 17.56 7.73 8.18
C LEU A 251 18.93 7.27 7.71
N VAL A 252 19.03 6.59 6.56
CA VAL A 252 20.34 6.26 5.97
C VAL A 252 21.13 7.52 5.66
N ARG A 253 20.51 8.69 5.45
CA ARG A 253 21.22 9.96 5.19
C ARG A 253 21.54 10.73 6.48
N THR A 254 20.64 10.68 7.46
CA THR A 254 20.68 11.58 8.63
C THR A 254 21.07 10.90 9.94
N ASN A 255 20.64 9.65 10.18
CA ASN A 255 20.90 8.91 11.40
C ASN A 255 20.84 7.38 11.17
N PRO A 256 21.92 6.79 10.63
CA PRO A 256 21.94 5.36 10.29
C PRO A 256 21.73 4.44 11.49
N ALA A 257 22.20 4.81 12.68
CA ALA A 257 22.00 4.03 13.90
C ALA A 257 20.50 3.83 14.20
N LYS A 258 19.72 4.91 14.13
CA LYS A 258 18.26 4.84 14.28
C LYS A 258 17.60 4.10 13.11
N GLY A 259 18.17 4.21 11.91
CA GLY A 259 17.75 3.41 10.76
C GLY A 259 17.84 1.91 11.04
N ILE A 260 18.90 1.45 11.72
CA ILE A 260 19.07 0.03 12.08
C ILE A 260 18.00 -0.41 13.09
N ASP A 261 17.67 0.42 14.07
CA ASP A 261 16.58 0.13 15.00
C ASP A 261 15.24 -0.04 14.25
N VAL A 262 14.93 0.86 13.32
CA VAL A 262 13.72 0.77 12.48
C VAL A 262 13.74 -0.51 11.64
N LEU A 263 14.86 -0.81 10.99
CA LEU A 263 15.02 -2.01 10.16
C LEU A 263 14.76 -3.28 10.97
N GLU A 264 15.40 -3.44 12.12
CA GLU A 264 15.26 -4.65 12.94
C GLU A 264 13.85 -4.80 13.53
N GLU A 265 13.19 -3.70 13.89
CA GLU A 265 11.82 -3.72 14.43
C GLU A 265 10.75 -4.02 13.36
N SER A 266 10.98 -3.61 12.11
CA SER A 266 9.99 -3.72 11.02
C SER A 266 10.24 -4.85 10.03
N LEU A 267 11.41 -5.49 10.07
CA LEU A 267 11.78 -6.55 9.10
C LEU A 267 10.80 -7.73 9.09
N VAL A 268 10.23 -8.09 10.25
CA VAL A 268 9.24 -9.18 10.34
C VAL A 268 7.95 -8.85 9.56
N LEU A 269 7.54 -7.58 9.53
CA LEU A 269 6.37 -7.15 8.76
C LEU A 269 6.69 -7.18 7.27
N ALA A 270 7.86 -6.66 6.88
CA ALA A 270 8.26 -6.60 5.48
C ALA A 270 8.52 -7.97 4.85
N MET A 271 9.07 -8.94 5.59
CA MET A 271 9.45 -10.24 5.02
C MET A 271 8.23 -11.09 4.62
N ASP A 272 7.11 -10.96 5.32
CA ASP A 272 5.88 -11.75 5.09
C ASP A 272 4.78 -10.91 4.42
N HIS A 273 5.08 -9.67 4.01
CA HIS A 273 4.10 -8.75 3.44
C HIS A 273 3.55 -9.24 2.09
N GLU A 274 2.23 -9.11 1.90
CA GLU A 274 1.53 -9.56 0.68
C GLU A 274 1.73 -8.63 -0.51
N ASP A 275 1.99 -7.33 -0.28
CA ASP A 275 2.38 -6.39 -1.33
C ASP A 275 3.88 -6.55 -1.69
N PRO A 276 4.20 -7.07 -2.89
CA PRO A 276 5.58 -7.22 -3.32
C PRO A 276 6.27 -5.89 -3.66
N PHE A 277 5.52 -4.81 -3.94
CA PHE A 277 6.06 -3.48 -4.21
C PHE A 277 6.58 -2.84 -2.92
N ALA A 278 5.76 -2.78 -1.86
CA ALA A 278 6.19 -2.30 -0.55
C ALA A 278 7.41 -3.08 -0.02
N LYS A 279 7.39 -4.42 -0.15
CA LYS A 279 8.51 -5.29 0.23
C LYS A 279 9.78 -4.98 -0.56
N MET A 280 9.66 -4.80 -1.88
CA MET A 280 10.79 -4.42 -2.74
C MET A 280 11.40 -3.09 -2.30
N MET A 281 10.57 -2.06 -2.07
CA MET A 281 11.03 -0.74 -1.63
C MET A 281 11.73 -0.83 -0.28
N PHE A 282 11.16 -1.57 0.68
CA PHE A 282 11.79 -1.82 1.97
C PHE A 282 13.17 -2.47 1.83
N TYR A 283 13.27 -3.51 1.02
CA TYR A 283 14.51 -4.26 0.80
C TYR A 283 15.59 -3.38 0.15
N ALA A 284 15.21 -2.52 -0.80
CA ALA A 284 16.13 -1.58 -1.42
C ALA A 284 16.73 -0.59 -0.40
N ARG A 285 15.90 -0.01 0.48
CA ARG A 285 16.35 0.94 1.50
C ARG A 285 17.13 0.27 2.62
N ALA A 286 16.74 -0.94 3.01
CA ALA A 286 17.52 -1.77 3.93
C ALA A 286 18.93 -2.05 3.38
N ALA A 287 19.07 -2.38 2.09
CA ALA A 287 20.37 -2.60 1.48
C ALA A 287 21.28 -1.36 1.55
N GLN A 288 20.73 -0.18 1.23
CA GLN A 288 21.46 1.09 1.30
C GLN A 288 21.93 1.38 2.74
N LEU A 289 21.03 1.20 3.71
CA LEU A 289 21.34 1.38 5.12
C LEU A 289 22.44 0.43 5.59
N LEU A 290 22.35 -0.86 5.25
CA LEU A 290 23.33 -1.87 5.67
C LEU A 290 24.71 -1.63 5.05
N ARG A 291 24.79 -1.18 3.79
CA ARG A 291 26.05 -0.78 3.17
C ARG A 291 26.71 0.36 3.94
N ARG A 292 25.95 1.40 4.28
CA ARG A 292 26.46 2.53 5.06
C ARG A 292 26.86 2.11 6.48
N TRP A 293 26.03 1.32 7.14
CA TRP A 293 26.28 0.88 8.53
C TRP A 293 27.49 -0.04 8.66
N ALA A 294 27.81 -0.82 7.63
CA ALA A 294 29.01 -1.67 7.59
C ALA A 294 30.30 -0.87 7.79
N ASP A 295 30.36 0.37 7.30
CA ASP A 295 31.53 1.24 7.42
C ASP A 295 31.56 1.98 8.77
N GLU A 296 30.38 2.32 9.32
CA GLU A 296 30.25 3.07 10.58
C GLU A 296 30.34 2.17 11.84
N SER A 297 29.97 0.89 11.74
CA SER A 297 29.91 -0.03 12.89
C SER A 297 30.48 -1.42 12.57
N PRO A 298 31.82 -1.56 12.42
CA PRO A 298 32.45 -2.84 12.15
C PRO A 298 32.18 -3.87 13.26
N GLY A 299 31.75 -5.08 12.87
CA GLY A 299 31.43 -6.16 13.80
C GLY A 299 30.01 -6.11 14.37
N TYR A 300 29.19 -5.13 13.99
CA TYR A 300 27.76 -5.16 14.26
C TYR A 300 27.11 -6.37 13.59
N ARG A 301 26.15 -7.00 14.28
CA ARG A 301 25.39 -8.14 13.78
C ARG A 301 23.91 -7.77 13.76
N LEU A 302 23.31 -7.79 12.58
CA LEU A 302 21.89 -7.48 12.44
C LEU A 302 21.04 -8.57 13.10
N ARG A 303 20.02 -8.16 13.86
CA ARG A 303 19.00 -9.05 14.39
C ARG A 303 18.00 -9.41 13.29
N LEU A 304 18.11 -10.62 12.79
CA LEU A 304 17.15 -11.18 11.83
C LEU A 304 16.06 -11.99 12.56
N PRO A 305 14.81 -11.94 12.10
CA PRO A 305 13.78 -12.89 12.49
C PRO A 305 14.26 -14.34 12.27
N ALA A 306 13.85 -15.26 13.13
CA ALA A 306 14.29 -16.66 13.05
C ALA A 306 13.85 -17.36 11.74
N SER A 307 12.74 -16.92 11.15
CA SER A 307 12.21 -17.39 9.86
C SER A 307 12.82 -16.68 8.66
N PHE A 308 13.69 -15.67 8.84
CA PHE A 308 14.20 -14.88 7.74
C PHE A 308 15.08 -15.73 6.81
N PRO A 309 14.80 -15.80 5.50
CA PRO A 309 15.41 -16.76 4.58
C PRO A 309 16.81 -16.33 4.10
N TYR A 310 17.71 -16.01 5.04
CA TYR A 310 19.11 -15.68 4.79
C TYR A 310 20.03 -16.71 5.45
N GLU A 311 20.76 -17.47 4.64
CA GLU A 311 21.67 -18.53 5.12
C GLU A 311 23.10 -18.02 5.41
N GLY A 312 23.40 -16.76 5.08
CA GLY A 312 24.71 -16.15 5.30
C GLY A 312 24.94 -15.69 6.74
N ASP A 313 26.08 -15.06 6.99
CA ASP A 313 26.40 -14.51 8.31
C ASP A 313 25.78 -13.09 8.49
N PRO A 314 24.84 -12.87 9.43
CA PRO A 314 24.24 -11.55 9.68
C PRO A 314 25.22 -10.50 10.24
N GLY A 315 26.47 -10.89 10.55
CA GLY A 315 27.57 -9.97 10.86
C GLY A 315 28.29 -9.44 9.60
N ASP A 316 28.13 -10.10 8.45
CA ASP A 316 28.64 -9.62 7.17
C ASP A 316 27.60 -8.70 6.52
N LEU A 317 27.50 -7.48 7.04
CA LEU A 317 26.50 -6.51 6.62
C LEU A 317 26.57 -6.18 5.12
N ARG A 318 27.75 -6.28 4.50
CA ARG A 318 27.91 -6.06 3.05
C ARG A 318 27.25 -7.17 2.24
N LYS A 319 27.49 -8.45 2.58
CA LYS A 319 26.79 -9.57 1.93
C LYS A 319 25.29 -9.58 2.22
N LEU A 320 24.89 -9.19 3.41
CA LEU A 320 23.47 -9.05 3.74
C LEU A 320 22.81 -7.94 2.89
N ALA A 321 23.50 -6.80 2.71
CA ALA A 321 23.03 -5.75 1.82
C ALA A 321 22.96 -6.19 0.35
N GLU A 322 23.90 -7.03 -0.12
CA GLU A 322 23.84 -7.63 -1.45
C GLU A 322 22.60 -8.53 -1.62
N TYR A 323 22.27 -9.32 -0.60
CA TYR A 323 21.05 -10.14 -0.58
C TYR A 323 19.80 -9.27 -0.72
N PHE A 324 19.64 -8.24 0.12
CA PHE A 324 18.49 -7.33 0.05
C PHE A 324 18.40 -6.62 -1.31
N ALA A 325 19.53 -6.12 -1.82
CA ALA A 325 19.59 -5.42 -3.11
C ALA A 325 19.23 -6.34 -4.29
N ALA A 326 19.72 -7.58 -4.28
CA ALA A 326 19.42 -8.55 -5.33
C ALA A 326 17.92 -8.88 -5.41
N HIS A 327 17.26 -9.04 -4.24
CA HIS A 327 15.82 -9.26 -4.17
C HIS A 327 15.03 -8.05 -4.68
N ALA A 328 15.39 -6.84 -4.24
CA ALA A 328 14.73 -5.62 -4.69
C ALA A 328 14.88 -5.44 -6.21
N LYS A 329 16.09 -5.62 -6.74
CA LYS A 329 16.36 -5.50 -8.17
C LYS A 329 15.59 -6.54 -9.01
N ALA A 330 15.60 -7.80 -8.60
CA ALA A 330 14.87 -8.86 -9.29
C ALA A 330 13.35 -8.61 -9.29
N SER A 331 12.82 -7.97 -8.23
CA SER A 331 11.42 -7.54 -8.19
C SER A 331 11.16 -6.38 -9.15
N ALA A 332 11.98 -5.33 -9.11
CA ALA A 332 11.83 -4.15 -9.97
C ALA A 332 11.88 -4.50 -11.46
N GLU A 333 12.75 -5.44 -11.87
CA GLU A 333 12.83 -5.92 -13.25
C GLU A 333 11.48 -6.47 -13.76
N LYS A 334 10.68 -7.12 -12.91
CA LYS A 334 9.34 -7.60 -13.28
C LYS A 334 8.36 -6.44 -13.51
N TYR A 335 8.39 -5.42 -12.66
CA TYR A 335 7.54 -4.24 -12.84
C TYR A 335 7.92 -3.43 -14.08
N ASP A 336 9.21 -3.22 -14.31
CA ASP A 336 9.70 -2.55 -15.51
C ASP A 336 9.29 -3.31 -16.78
N GLN A 337 9.38 -4.65 -16.76
CA GLN A 337 8.88 -5.49 -17.85
C GLN A 337 7.38 -5.34 -18.06
N ARG A 338 6.58 -5.32 -16.98
CA ARG A 338 5.12 -5.09 -17.03
C ARG A 338 4.78 -3.70 -17.58
N ASN A 339 5.51 -2.67 -17.15
CA ASN A 339 5.23 -1.27 -17.46
C ASN A 339 5.72 -0.88 -18.86
N GLY A 340 6.75 -1.56 -19.37
CA GLY A 340 7.43 -1.22 -20.62
C GLY A 340 8.39 -0.02 -20.49
N ASN A 341 8.85 0.28 -19.27
CA ASN A 341 9.76 1.39 -18.97
C ASN A 341 10.70 1.04 -17.80
N HIS A 342 11.53 1.99 -17.37
CA HIS A 342 12.48 1.82 -16.24
C HIS A 342 12.06 2.55 -14.97
N HIS A 343 10.77 2.86 -14.85
CA HIS A 343 10.26 3.71 -13.77
C HIS A 343 10.57 3.12 -12.40
N VAL A 344 10.29 1.83 -12.19
CA VAL A 344 10.43 1.20 -10.88
C VAL A 344 11.91 0.97 -10.55
N SER A 345 12.73 0.51 -11.49
CA SER A 345 14.17 0.38 -11.24
C SER A 345 14.83 1.72 -10.93
N SER A 346 14.37 2.83 -11.52
CA SER A 346 14.91 4.17 -11.23
C SER A 346 14.72 4.58 -9.77
N MET A 347 13.65 4.12 -9.13
CA MET A 347 13.37 4.38 -7.70
C MET A 347 14.37 3.71 -6.77
N LEU A 348 14.98 2.60 -7.20
CA LEU A 348 15.93 1.85 -6.38
C LEU A 348 17.33 2.48 -6.33
N SER A 349 17.59 3.48 -7.17
CA SER A 349 18.88 4.11 -7.32
C SER A 349 19.44 4.58 -5.96
N GLU A 350 20.69 4.25 -5.72
CA GLU A 350 21.44 4.77 -4.58
C GLU A 350 21.77 6.24 -4.83
N VAL A 351 21.75 7.05 -3.76
CA VAL A 351 22.24 8.45 -3.81
C VAL A 351 23.59 8.50 -3.14
#